data_AF-A0A482T865-F1
#
_entry.id   AF-A0A482T865-F1
#
_cell.length_a   1.000
_cell.length_b   1.000
_cell.length_c   1.000
_cell.angle_alpha   90.00
_cell.angle_beta   90.00
_cell.angle_gamma   90.00
#
_symmetry.space_group_name_H-M   'P 1'
#
loop_
_entity.id
_entity.type
_entity.pdbx_description
1 polymer ?
#
loop_
_entity_poly.entity_id
_entity_poly.type
_entity_poly.pdbx_seq_one_letter_code
_entity_poly.pdbx_strand_id
1 'polypeptide(L)'
;MNQDTRQQIRENAQYLRNVRPLDPEELHEYVEGQPHPAVVKQVLQEEAFDLGIVEQDDGTFVPAPEGRFSVDFDGVERFPDRYEQQVIDLLTEWGGLEWHSGDSGDELRERIRDIKERYLQGQAVEYDELTALGYAVYHLPDYYAVAKYVLADLAADGLLPSQLRVLDVGAGVGGPALALRDLLPDDALLDYHAVEPSAAADVLESLLEDSGQNVRWEIHRALAEEFDPSSPVPGDDSGGAGDDSGSGADGGDNNAEGYDLIIFGNVLSELDDAAATLYRYVEALADDGTLLALAPADRNTAIQLRQVEREVADGGPATVYGPTVRLWPHQSPDSESWSFDRKPDIEVPTMQQRLDDPAGGTGEFVNTDVQFAYSVLRTDGKRKHDVTPDRGIHAPMADAENYVTDRVNFLGVKLSHDLAEREGANPLYLLGDGSQQVDHFAVLTEASILNEDLRKADYGDLLSFENALVLWNDDEEAYNVVVDGETVVDRAR
;
A
#
# COMPACT_ATOMS: atom_id res chain seq x y z
N MET A 1 12.76 -4.52 -35.46
CA MET A 1 12.12 -3.34 -36.09
C MET A 1 13.14 -2.21 -36.14
N ASN A 2 13.15 -1.37 -37.18
CA ASN A 2 14.04 -0.20 -37.18
C ASN A 2 13.45 0.89 -36.27
N GLN A 3 14.29 1.66 -35.57
CA GLN A 3 13.87 2.74 -34.68
C GLN A 3 13.01 3.78 -35.42
N ASP A 4 13.35 4.08 -36.68
CA ASP A 4 12.58 5.02 -37.51
C ASP A 4 11.11 4.61 -37.68
N THR A 5 10.82 3.31 -37.81
CA THR A 5 9.45 2.81 -37.95
C THR A 5 8.67 2.97 -36.65
N ARG A 6 9.29 2.67 -35.51
CA ARG A 6 8.68 2.85 -34.18
C ARG A 6 8.36 4.32 -33.93
N GLN A 7 9.30 5.21 -34.24
CA GLN A 7 9.13 6.65 -34.11
C GLN A 7 7.96 7.18 -34.96
N GLN A 8 7.85 6.77 -36.22
CA GLN A 8 6.74 7.15 -37.08
C GLN A 8 5.38 6.68 -36.54
N ILE A 9 5.31 5.47 -35.96
CA ILE A 9 4.08 4.98 -35.33
C ILE A 9 3.71 5.88 -34.14
N ARG A 10 4.67 6.17 -33.24
CA ARG A 10 4.48 7.03 -32.06
C ARG A 10 4.00 8.43 -32.45
N GLU A 11 4.65 9.08 -33.42
CA GLU A 11 4.28 10.42 -33.89
C GLU A 11 2.88 10.46 -34.51
N ASN A 12 2.54 9.47 -35.35
CA ASN A 12 1.22 9.37 -35.94
C ASN A 12 0.14 9.14 -34.87
N ALA A 13 0.41 8.27 -33.88
CA ALA A 13 -0.49 8.01 -32.75
C ALA A 13 -0.71 9.27 -31.91
N GLN A 14 0.36 9.99 -31.57
CA GLN A 14 0.30 11.22 -30.78
C GLN A 14 -0.55 12.30 -31.47
N TYR A 15 -0.48 12.41 -32.79
CA TYR A 15 -1.32 13.33 -33.55
C TYR A 15 -2.79 12.88 -33.62
N LEU A 16 -3.02 11.60 -33.90
CA LEU A 16 -4.35 11.08 -34.20
C LEU A 16 -5.21 10.77 -32.96
N ARG A 17 -4.60 10.52 -31.79
CA ARG A 17 -5.33 10.12 -30.56
C ARG A 17 -6.40 11.13 -30.14
N ASN A 18 -6.21 12.41 -30.46
CA ASN A 18 -7.14 13.50 -30.15
C ASN A 18 -8.23 13.72 -31.22
N VAL A 19 -8.21 12.96 -32.31
CA VAL A 19 -9.12 13.14 -33.45
C VAL A 19 -10.07 11.97 -33.61
N ARG A 20 -9.60 10.74 -33.38
CA ARG A 20 -10.35 9.50 -33.57
C ARG A 20 -9.68 8.31 -32.86
N PRO A 21 -10.40 7.19 -32.65
CA PRO A 21 -9.77 5.93 -32.24
C PRO A 21 -8.65 5.53 -33.22
N LEU A 22 -7.59 4.97 -32.65
CA LEU A 22 -6.41 4.48 -33.35
C LEU A 22 -6.62 3.01 -33.73
N ASP A 23 -6.87 2.75 -35.00
CA ASP A 23 -6.96 1.38 -35.53
C ASP A 23 -5.61 0.98 -36.15
N PRO A 24 -4.93 -0.08 -35.66
CA PRO A 24 -3.72 -0.61 -36.28
C PRO A 24 -3.86 -0.95 -37.77
N GLU A 25 -5.06 -1.38 -38.21
CA GLU A 25 -5.39 -1.69 -39.61
C GLU A 25 -5.53 -0.43 -40.48
N GLU A 26 -5.62 0.76 -39.89
CA GLU A 26 -5.55 2.03 -40.62
C GLU A 26 -4.20 2.73 -40.44
N LEU A 27 -3.64 2.71 -39.23
CA LEU A 27 -2.42 3.42 -38.87
C LEU A 27 -1.21 2.95 -39.69
N HIS A 28 -1.16 1.67 -40.05
CA HIS A 28 -0.05 1.13 -40.83
C HIS A 28 0.09 1.78 -42.22
N GLU A 29 -0.98 2.33 -42.80
CA GLU A 29 -0.94 3.04 -44.09
C GLU A 29 -0.18 4.36 -44.02
N TYR A 30 -0.08 4.95 -42.82
CA TYR A 30 0.60 6.23 -42.56
C TYR A 30 2.09 6.07 -42.20
N VAL A 31 2.59 4.84 -42.16
CA VAL A 31 3.98 4.51 -41.79
C VAL A 31 4.75 4.06 -43.01
N GLU A 32 5.94 4.61 -43.21
CA GLU A 32 6.81 4.25 -44.33
C GLU A 32 7.16 2.76 -44.29
N GLY A 33 7.05 2.09 -45.44
CA GLY A 33 7.24 0.65 -45.55
C GLY A 33 6.02 -0.18 -45.18
N GLN A 34 4.91 0.44 -44.75
CA GLN A 34 3.63 -0.22 -44.45
C GLN A 34 3.82 -1.50 -43.62
N PRO A 35 4.31 -1.38 -42.37
CA PRO A 35 4.50 -2.54 -41.50
C PRO A 35 3.19 -3.29 -41.32
N HIS A 36 3.27 -4.55 -40.92
CA HIS A 36 2.07 -5.33 -40.64
C HIS A 36 1.28 -4.70 -39.48
N PRO A 37 -0.07 -4.64 -39.52
CA PRO A 37 -0.91 -4.08 -38.45
C PRO A 37 -0.57 -4.60 -37.05
N ALA A 38 -0.29 -5.91 -36.92
CA ALA A 38 0.18 -6.50 -35.66
C ALA A 38 1.45 -5.85 -35.07
N VAL A 39 2.37 -5.36 -35.92
CA VAL A 39 3.57 -4.63 -35.47
C VAL A 39 3.19 -3.24 -34.97
N VAL A 40 2.26 -2.57 -35.65
CA VAL A 40 1.73 -1.26 -35.21
C VAL A 40 1.03 -1.42 -33.87
N LYS A 41 0.16 -2.43 -33.74
CA LYS A 41 -0.51 -2.78 -32.48
C LYS A 41 0.49 -3.01 -31.35
N GLN A 42 1.51 -3.83 -31.58
CA GLN A 42 2.56 -4.08 -30.58
C GLN A 42 3.25 -2.77 -30.15
N VAL A 43 3.60 -1.88 -31.08
CA VAL A 43 4.19 -0.58 -30.71
C VAL A 43 3.22 0.27 -29.90
N LEU A 44 1.94 0.33 -30.27
CA LEU A 44 0.94 1.08 -29.50
C LEU A 44 0.77 0.54 -28.08
N GLN A 45 0.80 -0.78 -27.90
CA GLN A 45 0.77 -1.42 -26.58
C GLN A 45 2.00 -1.05 -25.75
N GLU A 46 3.20 -1.14 -26.34
CA GLU A 46 4.46 -0.82 -25.65
C GLU A 46 4.57 0.68 -25.27
N GLU A 47 3.98 1.57 -26.08
CA GLU A 47 3.98 3.02 -25.90
C GLU A 47 2.69 3.54 -25.23
N ALA A 48 1.78 2.64 -24.81
CA ALA A 48 0.43 3.00 -24.40
C ALA A 48 0.39 4.01 -23.26
N PHE A 49 1.23 3.79 -22.24
CA PHE A 49 1.36 4.68 -21.08
C PHE A 49 1.85 6.08 -21.47
N ASP A 50 2.97 6.16 -22.20
CA ASP A 50 3.54 7.45 -22.65
C ASP A 50 2.61 8.20 -23.62
N LEU A 51 1.80 7.46 -24.37
CA LEU A 51 0.78 8.00 -25.25
C LEU A 51 -0.57 8.24 -24.55
N GLY A 52 -0.74 7.89 -23.27
CA GLY A 52 -1.99 8.03 -22.55
C GLY A 52 -3.17 7.41 -23.31
N ILE A 53 -3.00 6.19 -23.84
CA ILE A 53 -4.02 5.46 -24.59
C ILE A 53 -4.30 4.10 -23.99
N VAL A 54 -5.54 3.61 -24.12
CA VAL A 54 -5.97 2.27 -23.72
C VAL A 54 -6.51 1.50 -24.92
N GLU A 55 -6.21 0.21 -24.97
CA GLU A 55 -6.75 -0.73 -25.94
C GLU A 55 -8.16 -1.18 -25.53
N GLN A 56 -9.09 -1.13 -26.49
CA GLN A 56 -10.46 -1.61 -26.36
C GLN A 56 -10.60 -3.07 -26.84
N ASP A 57 -11.71 -3.73 -26.49
CA ASP A 57 -12.01 -5.11 -26.89
C ASP A 57 -12.00 -5.35 -28.41
N ASP A 58 -12.25 -4.31 -29.21
CA ASP A 58 -12.21 -4.38 -30.68
C ASP A 58 -10.80 -4.23 -31.28
N GLY A 59 -9.78 -4.03 -30.44
CA GLY A 59 -8.37 -3.87 -30.81
C GLY A 59 -7.99 -2.45 -31.24
N THR A 60 -8.89 -1.48 -31.15
CA THR A 60 -8.58 -0.06 -31.34
C THR A 60 -8.10 0.58 -30.05
N PHE A 61 -7.36 1.69 -30.16
CA PHE A 61 -6.87 2.44 -29.00
C PHE A 61 -7.57 3.80 -28.91
N VAL A 62 -7.95 4.19 -27.69
CA VAL A 62 -8.56 5.49 -27.40
C VAL A 62 -7.78 6.19 -26.29
N PRO A 63 -7.91 7.52 -26.13
CA PRO A 63 -7.33 8.20 -24.98
C PRO A 63 -7.78 7.57 -23.66
N ALA A 64 -6.82 7.37 -22.75
CA ALA A 64 -7.07 6.89 -21.42
C ALA A 64 -7.91 7.91 -20.62
N PRO A 65 -8.70 7.47 -19.63
CA PRO A 65 -9.44 8.37 -18.76
C PRO A 65 -8.49 9.35 -18.04
N GLU A 66 -8.94 10.59 -17.91
CA GLU A 66 -8.29 11.62 -17.11
C GLU A 66 -8.91 11.66 -15.69
N GLY A 67 -8.14 12.12 -14.70
CA GLY A 67 -8.62 12.31 -13.33
C GLY A 67 -8.26 11.15 -12.41
N ARG A 68 -9.13 10.89 -11.43
CA ARG A 68 -8.96 9.84 -10.40
C ARG A 68 -9.94 8.71 -10.66
N PHE A 69 -9.51 7.47 -10.50
CA PHE A 69 -10.46 6.37 -10.58
C PHE A 69 -11.23 6.22 -9.27
N SER A 70 -12.50 5.82 -9.38
CA SER A 70 -13.35 5.46 -8.25
C SER A 70 -13.49 3.94 -8.22
N VAL A 71 -13.39 3.37 -7.02
CA VAL A 71 -13.61 1.94 -6.79
C VAL A 71 -14.93 1.72 -6.06
N ASP A 72 -15.63 0.66 -6.43
CA ASP A 72 -16.70 0.09 -5.60
C ASP A 72 -16.11 -1.12 -4.87
N PHE A 73 -16.02 -1.05 -3.54
CA PHE A 73 -15.30 -2.02 -2.74
C PHE A 73 -16.06 -2.37 -1.46
N ASP A 74 -16.54 -3.62 -1.39
CA ASP A 74 -17.31 -4.16 -0.27
C ASP A 74 -16.47 -4.98 0.73
N GLY A 75 -15.15 -5.03 0.53
CA GLY A 75 -14.23 -5.86 1.32
C GLY A 75 -13.67 -7.06 0.55
N VAL A 76 -12.93 -7.91 1.26
CA VAL A 76 -12.32 -9.13 0.73
C VAL A 76 -12.85 -10.33 1.48
N GLU A 77 -13.66 -11.16 0.81
CA GLU A 77 -14.17 -12.41 1.39
C GLU A 77 -13.21 -13.58 1.15
N ARG A 78 -12.55 -13.64 -0.02
CA ARG A 78 -11.69 -14.75 -0.42
C ARG A 78 -10.58 -14.32 -1.37
N PHE A 79 -9.50 -15.08 -1.39
CA PHE A 79 -8.43 -14.92 -2.39
C PHE A 79 -8.93 -15.38 -3.78
N PRO A 80 -8.65 -14.64 -4.88
CA PRO A 80 -9.20 -14.99 -6.18
C PRO A 80 -8.68 -16.32 -6.75
N ASP A 81 -9.63 -17.18 -7.17
CA ASP A 81 -9.35 -18.53 -7.72
C ASP A 81 -8.31 -18.52 -8.87
N ARG A 82 -8.29 -17.47 -9.69
CA ARG A 82 -7.34 -17.36 -10.83
C ARG A 82 -5.89 -17.26 -10.38
N TYR A 83 -5.63 -16.52 -9.31
CA TYR A 83 -4.29 -16.33 -8.76
C TYR A 83 -3.88 -17.56 -7.97
N GLU A 84 -4.81 -18.13 -7.19
CA GLU A 84 -4.58 -19.38 -6.49
C GLU A 84 -4.22 -20.52 -7.46
N GLN A 85 -4.91 -20.61 -8.60
CA GLN A 85 -4.61 -21.64 -9.60
C GLN A 85 -3.21 -21.47 -10.19
N GLN A 86 -2.77 -20.24 -10.49
CA GLN A 86 -1.41 -19.99 -10.99
C GLN A 86 -0.35 -20.40 -9.96
N VAL A 87 -0.56 -20.12 -8.67
CA VAL A 87 0.34 -20.59 -7.60
C VAL A 87 0.34 -22.13 -7.50
N ILE A 88 -0.83 -22.77 -7.62
CA ILE A 88 -0.94 -24.24 -7.63
C ILE A 88 -0.18 -24.85 -8.82
N ASP A 89 -0.19 -24.18 -9.98
CA ASP A 89 0.55 -24.64 -11.16
C ASP A 89 2.07 -24.58 -10.92
N LEU A 90 2.57 -23.50 -10.31
CA LEU A 90 3.98 -23.39 -9.88
C LEU A 90 4.36 -24.48 -8.87
N LEU A 91 3.53 -24.71 -7.86
CA LEU A 91 3.73 -25.78 -6.86
C LEU A 91 3.71 -27.16 -7.51
N THR A 92 2.88 -27.35 -8.54
CA THR A 92 2.79 -28.60 -9.29
C THR A 92 4.03 -28.83 -10.15
N GLU A 93 4.60 -27.77 -10.74
CA GLU A 93 5.86 -27.85 -11.47
C GLU A 93 7.02 -28.22 -10.54
N TRP A 94 7.09 -27.60 -9.36
CA TRP A 94 8.11 -27.85 -8.35
C TRP A 94 7.99 -29.26 -7.71
N GLY A 95 6.81 -29.58 -7.17
CA GLY A 95 6.59 -30.73 -6.28
C GLY A 95 5.71 -31.85 -6.84
N GLY A 96 5.26 -31.73 -8.11
CA GLY A 96 4.33 -32.65 -8.76
C GLY A 96 2.86 -32.46 -8.34
N LEU A 97 1.94 -33.24 -8.93
CA LEU A 97 0.49 -33.14 -8.67
C LEU A 97 0.09 -33.28 -7.17
N GLU A 98 0.93 -33.98 -6.41
CA GLU A 98 0.77 -34.25 -4.99
C GLU A 98 1.71 -33.41 -4.12
N TRP A 99 2.15 -32.24 -4.61
CA TRP A 99 3.10 -31.31 -3.95
C TRP A 99 2.84 -31.02 -2.46
N HIS A 100 1.59 -31.15 -2.02
CA HIS A 100 1.10 -30.89 -0.67
C HIS A 100 1.33 -32.07 0.31
N SER A 101 1.74 -33.24 -0.20
CA SER A 101 1.87 -34.48 0.56
C SER A 101 3.22 -35.18 0.29
N GLY A 102 3.54 -36.21 1.09
CA GLY A 102 4.81 -36.93 0.96
C GLY A 102 6.02 -36.02 1.17
N ASP A 103 7.15 -36.37 0.54
CA ASP A 103 8.42 -35.68 0.75
C ASP A 103 8.37 -34.19 0.38
N SER A 104 7.70 -33.82 -0.72
CA SER A 104 7.56 -32.41 -1.14
C SER A 104 6.68 -31.60 -0.18
N GLY A 105 5.56 -32.17 0.25
CA GLY A 105 4.72 -31.52 1.26
C GLY A 105 5.44 -31.35 2.61
N ASP A 106 6.23 -32.34 3.01
CA ASP A 106 7.05 -32.29 4.22
C ASP A 106 8.10 -31.17 4.12
N GLU A 107 8.79 -31.07 3.00
CA GLU A 107 9.80 -30.03 2.73
C GLU A 107 9.19 -28.62 2.74
N LEU A 108 8.04 -28.42 2.08
CA LEU A 108 7.35 -27.12 2.08
C LEU A 108 6.88 -26.71 3.48
N ARG A 109 6.34 -27.65 4.27
CA ARG A 109 5.93 -27.41 5.66
C ARG A 109 7.11 -27.10 6.56
N GLU A 110 8.23 -27.81 6.41
CA GLU A 110 9.46 -27.49 7.14
C GLU A 110 9.99 -26.10 6.78
N ARG A 111 9.95 -25.71 5.50
CA ARG A 111 10.35 -24.36 5.09
C ARG A 111 9.47 -23.27 5.71
N ILE A 112 8.15 -23.42 5.68
CA ILE A 112 7.24 -22.43 6.28
C ILE A 112 7.50 -22.30 7.79
N ARG A 113 7.78 -23.41 8.49
CA ARG A 113 8.16 -23.37 9.91
C ARG A 113 9.46 -22.61 10.14
N ASP A 114 10.49 -22.83 9.32
CA ASP A 114 11.77 -22.12 9.41
C ASP A 114 11.59 -20.61 9.18
N ILE A 115 10.80 -20.21 8.18
CA ILE A 115 10.47 -18.80 7.92
C ILE A 115 9.82 -18.17 9.16
N LYS A 116 8.79 -18.82 9.72
CA LYS A 116 8.10 -18.36 10.93
C LYS A 116 9.04 -18.25 12.13
N GLU A 117 9.91 -19.24 12.33
CA GLU A 117 10.88 -19.24 13.44
C GLU A 117 11.90 -18.11 13.31
N ARG A 118 12.45 -17.90 12.10
CA ARG A 118 13.39 -16.80 11.82
C ARG A 118 12.74 -15.43 12.02
N TYR A 119 11.51 -15.27 11.55
CA TYR A 119 10.73 -14.05 11.76
C TYR A 119 10.60 -13.73 13.26
N LEU A 120 10.19 -14.72 14.07
CA LEU A 120 10.09 -14.56 15.53
C LEU A 120 11.44 -14.23 16.20
N GLN A 121 12.55 -14.65 15.59
CA GLN A 121 13.91 -14.40 16.09
C GLN A 121 14.54 -13.11 15.51
N GLY A 122 13.84 -12.40 14.61
CA GLY A 122 14.39 -11.23 13.89
C GLY A 122 15.61 -11.56 13.03
N GLN A 123 15.66 -12.76 12.46
CA GLN A 123 16.77 -13.22 11.62
C GLN A 123 16.44 -13.05 10.14
N ALA A 124 17.47 -12.72 9.36
CA ALA A 124 17.35 -12.66 7.90
C ALA A 124 16.93 -14.02 7.31
N VAL A 125 16.09 -13.96 6.28
CA VAL A 125 15.61 -15.09 5.49
C VAL A 125 16.20 -14.96 4.08
N GLU A 126 16.84 -16.02 3.58
CA GLU A 126 17.17 -16.08 2.16
C GLU A 126 15.96 -16.58 1.37
N TYR A 127 15.55 -15.77 0.40
CA TYR A 127 14.39 -16.04 -0.46
C TYR A 127 14.82 -16.81 -1.71
N ASP A 128 15.17 -18.08 -1.50
CA ASP A 128 15.32 -19.06 -2.59
C ASP A 128 13.94 -19.47 -3.15
N GLU A 129 13.93 -20.28 -4.22
CA GLU A 129 12.71 -20.75 -4.89
C GLU A 129 11.71 -21.39 -3.91
N LEU A 130 12.17 -22.23 -2.99
CA LEU A 130 11.30 -22.90 -2.03
C LEU A 130 10.75 -21.94 -0.98
N THR A 131 11.56 -20.98 -0.50
CA THR A 131 11.08 -19.89 0.36
C THR A 131 9.99 -19.10 -0.38
N ALA A 132 10.21 -18.74 -1.64
CA ALA A 132 9.24 -17.98 -2.44
C ALA A 132 7.90 -18.73 -2.60
N LEU A 133 7.93 -20.04 -2.89
CA LEU A 133 6.72 -20.87 -2.96
C LEU A 133 6.02 -21.00 -1.60
N GLY A 134 6.78 -21.21 -0.51
CA GLY A 134 6.23 -21.23 0.84
C GLY A 134 5.56 -19.90 1.23
N TYR A 135 6.18 -18.78 0.84
CA TYR A 135 5.66 -17.44 1.03
C TYR A 135 4.41 -17.19 0.19
N ALA A 136 4.37 -17.65 -1.06
CA ALA A 136 3.20 -17.56 -1.93
C ALA A 136 2.01 -18.33 -1.35
N VAL A 137 2.24 -19.52 -0.77
CA VAL A 137 1.17 -20.27 -0.10
C VAL A 137 0.69 -19.56 1.17
N TYR A 138 1.61 -19.10 2.00
CA TYR A 138 1.29 -18.66 3.36
C TYR A 138 0.94 -17.18 3.49
N HIS A 139 1.52 -16.28 2.68
CA HIS A 139 1.40 -14.82 2.83
C HIS A 139 0.75 -14.08 1.66
N LEU A 140 0.71 -14.66 0.44
CA LEU A 140 0.09 -13.98 -0.70
C LEU A 140 -1.41 -13.67 -0.48
N PRO A 141 -2.23 -14.57 0.09
CA PRO A 141 -3.67 -14.34 0.25
C PRO A 141 -4.01 -13.18 1.19
N ASP A 142 -3.39 -13.12 2.38
CA ASP A 142 -3.61 -12.05 3.34
C ASP A 142 -2.97 -10.74 2.86
N TYR A 143 -1.79 -10.78 2.23
CA TYR A 143 -1.17 -9.55 1.72
C TYR A 143 -1.93 -8.94 0.55
N TYR A 144 -2.53 -9.78 -0.32
CA TYR A 144 -3.50 -9.32 -1.31
C TYR A 144 -4.67 -8.59 -0.62
N ALA A 145 -5.23 -9.18 0.44
CA ALA A 145 -6.35 -8.58 1.16
C ALA A 145 -5.95 -7.25 1.81
N VAL A 146 -4.83 -7.21 2.54
CA VAL A 146 -4.26 -6.01 3.17
C VAL A 146 -4.09 -4.89 2.15
N ALA A 147 -3.37 -5.15 1.06
CA ALA A 147 -3.13 -4.15 0.03
C ALA A 147 -4.44 -3.66 -0.58
N LYS A 148 -5.41 -4.55 -0.82
CA LYS A 148 -6.70 -4.18 -1.41
C LYS A 148 -7.51 -3.24 -0.52
N TYR A 149 -7.54 -3.47 0.80
CA TYR A 149 -8.21 -2.55 1.73
C TYR A 149 -7.56 -1.16 1.71
N VAL A 150 -6.23 -1.07 1.77
CA VAL A 150 -5.55 0.23 1.84
C VAL A 150 -5.62 0.97 0.50
N LEU A 151 -5.42 0.28 -0.62
CA LEU A 151 -5.53 0.88 -1.96
C LEU A 151 -6.95 1.37 -2.25
N ALA A 152 -7.98 0.66 -1.77
CA ALA A 152 -9.36 1.11 -1.88
C ALA A 152 -9.62 2.40 -1.08
N ASP A 153 -9.07 2.51 0.13
CA ASP A 153 -9.14 3.75 0.93
C ASP A 153 -8.42 4.92 0.22
N LEU A 154 -7.24 4.68 -0.37
CA LEU A 154 -6.52 5.70 -1.14
C LEU A 154 -7.31 6.16 -2.38
N ALA A 155 -7.96 5.23 -3.08
CA ALA A 155 -8.82 5.55 -4.22
C ALA A 155 -10.07 6.35 -3.78
N ALA A 156 -10.72 5.95 -2.68
CA ALA A 156 -11.87 6.67 -2.11
C ALA A 156 -11.51 8.10 -1.68
N ASP A 157 -10.29 8.31 -1.20
CA ASP A 157 -9.73 9.61 -0.85
C ASP A 157 -9.26 10.45 -2.07
N GLY A 158 -9.41 9.90 -3.29
CA GLY A 158 -9.06 10.55 -4.55
C GLY A 158 -7.55 10.73 -4.73
N LEU A 159 -6.74 9.83 -4.17
CA LEU A 159 -5.28 9.90 -4.22
C LEU A 159 -4.67 9.16 -5.42
N LEU A 160 -5.45 8.32 -6.11
CA LEU A 160 -4.94 7.48 -7.20
C LEU A 160 -5.47 7.94 -8.58
N PRO A 161 -4.60 8.39 -9.51
CA PRO A 161 -5.01 8.74 -10.87
C PRO A 161 -5.44 7.52 -11.70
N SER A 162 -6.28 7.75 -12.72
CA SER A 162 -6.71 6.73 -13.68
C SER A 162 -5.61 6.26 -14.63
N GLN A 163 -4.56 7.06 -14.79
CA GLN A 163 -3.30 6.71 -15.44
C GLN A 163 -2.26 6.66 -14.33
N LEU A 164 -1.84 5.46 -13.96
CA LEU A 164 -1.13 5.21 -12.71
C LEU A 164 0.26 4.61 -12.98
N ARG A 165 1.30 5.32 -12.57
CA ARG A 165 2.67 4.79 -12.48
C ARG A 165 2.99 4.38 -11.06
N VAL A 166 3.32 3.11 -10.87
CA VAL A 166 3.55 2.51 -9.55
C VAL A 166 4.97 1.98 -9.41
N LEU A 167 5.57 2.14 -8.24
CA LEU A 167 6.79 1.46 -7.82
C LEU A 167 6.54 0.64 -6.56
N ASP A 168 6.50 -0.68 -6.66
CA ASP A 168 6.40 -1.61 -5.54
C ASP A 168 7.78 -2.12 -5.12
N VAL A 169 8.23 -1.68 -3.93
CA VAL A 169 9.57 -1.94 -3.40
C VAL A 169 9.51 -3.09 -2.40
N GLY A 170 10.29 -4.13 -2.65
CA GLY A 170 10.13 -5.40 -1.94
C GLY A 170 8.85 -6.09 -2.35
N ALA A 171 8.56 -6.12 -3.66
CA ALA A 171 7.28 -6.60 -4.20
C ALA A 171 6.99 -8.07 -3.84
N GLY A 172 8.02 -8.84 -3.51
CA GLY A 172 7.90 -10.23 -3.11
C GLY A 172 7.15 -11.06 -4.15
N VAL A 173 6.14 -11.80 -3.69
CA VAL A 173 5.28 -12.65 -4.53
C VAL A 173 4.08 -11.91 -5.14
N GLY A 174 3.95 -10.60 -4.91
CA GLY A 174 3.00 -9.76 -5.67
C GLY A 174 1.66 -9.44 -5.04
N GLY A 175 1.51 -9.53 -3.72
CA GLY A 175 0.24 -9.17 -3.04
C GLY A 175 -0.32 -7.79 -3.48
N PRO A 176 0.47 -6.70 -3.38
CA PRO A 176 0.06 -5.37 -3.85
C PRO A 176 -0.24 -5.31 -5.35
N ALA A 177 0.56 -5.97 -6.20
CA ALA A 177 0.35 -6.01 -7.65
C ALA A 177 -1.04 -6.56 -8.00
N LEU A 178 -1.41 -7.70 -7.40
CA LEU A 178 -2.68 -8.36 -7.64
C LEU A 178 -3.86 -7.56 -7.09
N ALA A 179 -3.69 -6.95 -5.91
CA ALA A 179 -4.71 -6.11 -5.30
C ALA A 179 -5.01 -4.88 -6.16
N LEU A 180 -3.96 -4.22 -6.66
CA LEU A 180 -4.09 -3.07 -7.55
C LEU A 180 -4.79 -3.45 -8.85
N ARG A 181 -4.36 -4.53 -9.50
CA ARG A 181 -4.95 -5.03 -10.74
C ARG A 181 -6.46 -5.28 -10.62
N ASP A 182 -6.89 -5.76 -9.46
CA ASP A 182 -8.30 -6.07 -9.20
C ASP A 182 -9.16 -4.86 -8.82
N LEU A 183 -8.53 -3.75 -8.43
CA LEU A 183 -9.20 -2.50 -8.10
C LEU A 183 -9.31 -1.57 -9.31
N LEU A 184 -8.40 -1.69 -10.27
CA LEU A 184 -8.38 -0.85 -11.45
C LEU A 184 -9.62 -1.09 -12.33
N PRO A 185 -10.28 0.00 -12.80
CA PRO A 185 -11.27 -0.10 -13.88
C PRO A 185 -10.68 -0.72 -15.15
N ASP A 186 -11.53 -1.35 -15.97
CA ASP A 186 -11.12 -1.98 -17.23
C ASP A 186 -10.43 -0.99 -18.21
N ASP A 187 -10.77 0.30 -18.10
CA ASP A 187 -10.23 1.39 -18.91
C ASP A 187 -9.10 2.18 -18.22
N ALA A 188 -8.63 1.73 -17.05
CA ALA A 188 -7.46 2.32 -16.41
C ALA A 188 -6.15 1.87 -17.08
N LEU A 189 -5.13 2.72 -16.98
CA LEU A 189 -3.83 2.51 -17.60
C LEU A 189 -2.76 2.43 -16.50
N LEU A 190 -2.04 1.31 -16.44
CA LEU A 190 -1.08 1.02 -15.38
C LEU A 190 0.33 0.80 -15.96
N ASP A 191 1.31 1.50 -15.40
CA ASP A 191 2.75 1.27 -15.59
C ASP A 191 3.35 0.85 -14.25
N TYR A 192 3.54 -0.46 -14.09
CA TYR A 192 3.89 -1.09 -12.82
C TYR A 192 5.36 -1.49 -12.77
N HIS A 193 6.11 -0.90 -11.84
CA HIS A 193 7.50 -1.25 -11.57
C HIS A 193 7.59 -2.00 -10.25
N ALA A 194 8.30 -3.12 -10.23
CA ALA A 194 8.61 -3.85 -9.01
C ALA A 194 10.11 -3.87 -8.76
N VAL A 195 10.55 -3.71 -7.51
CA VAL A 195 11.94 -3.93 -7.08
C VAL A 195 11.94 -5.16 -6.19
N GLU A 196 12.47 -6.28 -6.70
CA GLU A 196 12.48 -7.56 -5.99
C GLU A 196 13.75 -8.35 -6.36
N PRO A 197 14.73 -8.47 -5.46
CA PRO A 197 16.01 -9.09 -5.75
C PRO A 197 15.98 -10.64 -5.74
N SER A 198 14.97 -11.26 -5.13
CA SER A 198 14.97 -12.68 -4.81
C SER A 198 14.25 -13.57 -5.84
N ALA A 199 14.13 -14.87 -5.54
CA ALA A 199 13.32 -15.80 -6.32
C ALA A 199 11.82 -15.49 -6.26
N ALA A 200 11.36 -14.65 -5.33
CA ALA A 200 9.97 -14.20 -5.29
C ALA A 200 9.56 -13.43 -6.57
N ALA A 201 10.51 -12.76 -7.22
CA ALA A 201 10.31 -12.13 -8.52
C ALA A 201 9.84 -13.12 -9.60
N ASP A 202 10.24 -14.40 -9.54
CA ASP A 202 9.82 -15.42 -10.52
C ASP A 202 8.33 -15.78 -10.35
N VAL A 203 7.87 -15.82 -9.09
CA VAL A 203 6.44 -16.00 -8.76
C VAL A 203 5.64 -14.79 -9.21
N LEU A 204 6.11 -13.58 -8.89
CA LEU A 204 5.47 -12.33 -9.32
C LEU A 204 5.38 -12.25 -10.86
N GLU A 205 6.47 -12.54 -11.57
CA GLU A 205 6.51 -12.55 -13.04
C GLU A 205 5.43 -13.47 -13.62
N SER A 206 5.33 -14.70 -13.09
CA SER A 206 4.33 -15.69 -13.50
C SER A 206 2.89 -15.19 -13.28
N LEU A 207 2.64 -14.48 -12.18
CA LEU A 207 1.32 -13.93 -11.86
C LEU A 207 0.95 -12.70 -12.71
N LEU A 208 1.96 -12.00 -13.25
CA LEU A 208 1.79 -10.80 -14.08
C LEU A 208 1.66 -11.11 -15.57
N GLU A 209 1.95 -12.32 -16.05
CA GLU A 209 1.85 -12.67 -17.48
C GLU A 209 0.44 -12.40 -18.07
N ASP A 210 -0.60 -12.59 -17.26
CA ASP A 210 -2.01 -12.39 -17.62
C ASP A 210 -2.58 -11.04 -17.15
N SER A 211 -1.76 -9.98 -17.05
CA SER A 211 -2.18 -8.68 -16.48
C SER A 211 -3.15 -7.87 -17.35
N GLY A 212 -3.38 -8.29 -18.58
CA GLY A 212 -4.26 -7.60 -19.53
C GLY A 212 -3.54 -6.54 -20.37
N GLN A 213 -4.25 -6.02 -21.37
CA GLN A 213 -3.69 -5.20 -22.44
C GLN A 213 -3.33 -3.76 -22.05
N ASN A 214 -3.87 -3.25 -20.94
CA ASN A 214 -3.65 -1.88 -20.45
C ASN A 214 -2.73 -1.83 -19.22
N VAL A 215 -2.04 -2.94 -18.93
CA VAL A 215 -1.07 -3.05 -17.84
C VAL A 215 0.29 -3.34 -18.43
N ARG A 216 1.19 -2.38 -18.33
CA ARG A 216 2.62 -2.57 -18.55
C ARG A 216 3.28 -2.85 -17.20
N TRP A 217 4.24 -3.77 -17.19
CA TRP A 217 5.00 -4.05 -15.99
C TRP A 217 6.49 -4.30 -16.28
N GLU A 218 7.33 -4.03 -15.28
CA GLU A 218 8.76 -4.30 -15.30
C GLU A 218 9.24 -4.70 -13.89
N ILE A 219 10.03 -5.78 -13.80
CA ILE A 219 10.60 -6.27 -12.54
C ILE A 219 12.11 -6.00 -12.52
N HIS A 220 12.53 -5.17 -11.57
CA HIS A 220 13.90 -4.78 -11.29
C HIS A 220 14.49 -5.69 -10.22
N ARG A 221 15.39 -6.59 -10.63
CA ARG A 221 16.08 -7.52 -9.71
C ARG A 221 17.26 -6.83 -9.03
N ALA A 222 16.94 -5.91 -8.12
CA ALA A 222 17.89 -5.10 -7.38
C ALA A 222 17.49 -4.99 -5.90
N LEU A 223 18.45 -4.71 -5.02
CA LEU A 223 18.14 -4.35 -3.63
C LEU A 223 17.47 -2.98 -3.59
N ALA A 224 16.51 -2.79 -2.68
CA ALA A 224 15.84 -1.50 -2.48
C ALA A 224 16.82 -0.35 -2.23
N GLU A 225 17.90 -0.63 -1.49
CA GLU A 225 18.95 0.34 -1.13
C GLU A 225 19.85 0.70 -2.32
N GLU A 226 19.98 -0.18 -3.31
CA GLU A 226 20.83 0.01 -4.50
C GLU A 226 20.05 0.56 -5.71
N PHE A 227 18.75 0.29 -5.78
CA PHE A 227 17.88 0.77 -6.85
C PHE A 227 17.73 2.30 -6.79
N ASP A 228 17.90 2.96 -7.94
CA ASP A 228 17.72 4.40 -8.08
C ASP A 228 16.32 4.71 -8.64
N PRO A 229 15.38 5.16 -7.79
CA PRO A 229 14.02 5.47 -8.25
C PRO A 229 13.95 6.73 -9.11
N SER A 230 15.02 7.53 -9.19
CA SER A 230 15.08 8.73 -10.04
C SER A 230 15.65 8.47 -11.44
N SER A 231 16.12 7.25 -11.70
CA SER A 231 16.62 6.88 -13.02
C SER A 231 15.47 6.92 -14.04
N PRO A 232 15.69 7.47 -15.26
CA PRO A 232 14.64 7.54 -16.28
C PRO A 232 14.07 6.16 -16.57
N VAL A 233 12.74 6.05 -16.50
CA VAL A 233 12.03 4.83 -16.87
C VAL A 233 12.23 4.57 -18.37
N PRO A 234 12.59 3.35 -18.81
CA PRO A 234 12.79 3.06 -20.23
C PRO A 234 11.53 3.40 -21.07
N GLY A 235 11.65 4.37 -21.99
CA GLY A 235 10.51 4.92 -22.77
C GLY A 235 10.45 6.46 -22.73
N ASP A 236 11.07 7.04 -21.70
CA ASP A 236 11.33 8.47 -21.59
C ASP A 236 12.58 8.87 -22.40
N ASP A 237 12.50 8.74 -23.73
CA ASP A 237 13.44 9.41 -24.64
C ASP A 237 13.04 10.90 -24.80
N SER A 238 12.68 11.58 -23.71
CA SER A 238 12.78 13.04 -23.64
C SER A 238 14.26 13.46 -23.57
N GLY A 239 15.03 13.02 -24.56
CA GLY A 239 16.39 13.48 -24.84
C GLY A 239 16.40 14.94 -25.26
N GLY A 240 16.03 15.83 -24.34
CA GLY A 240 16.27 17.26 -24.41
C GLY A 240 17.74 17.52 -24.13
N ALA A 241 18.59 17.37 -25.15
CA ALA A 241 19.90 18.00 -25.14
C ALA A 241 19.69 19.49 -24.82
N GLY A 242 20.24 19.94 -23.70
CA GLY A 242 19.87 21.20 -23.06
C GLY A 242 19.86 22.42 -23.98
N ASP A 243 18.87 23.28 -23.76
CA ASP A 243 19.03 24.70 -23.98
C ASP A 243 18.25 25.49 -22.92
N ASP A 244 19.00 26.28 -22.16
CA ASP A 244 18.51 27.28 -21.22
C ASP A 244 17.94 28.46 -22.03
N SER A 245 16.63 28.51 -22.25
CA SER A 245 15.98 29.77 -22.59
C SER A 245 14.49 29.79 -22.21
N GLY A 246 14.14 30.83 -21.45
CA GLY A 246 12.85 30.98 -20.80
C GLY A 246 11.63 31.23 -21.69
N SER A 247 10.49 31.05 -21.02
CA SER A 247 9.17 31.65 -21.24
C SER A 247 8.30 31.15 -22.39
N GLY A 248 7.19 30.50 -22.02
CA GLY A 248 6.01 30.32 -22.84
C GLY A 248 4.97 29.52 -22.07
N ALA A 249 3.97 30.21 -21.50
CA ALA A 249 2.77 29.57 -20.99
C ALA A 249 1.94 29.06 -22.18
N ASP A 250 1.77 27.76 -22.30
CA ASP A 250 0.63 27.14 -22.96
C ASP A 250 0.39 25.75 -22.33
N GLY A 251 -0.87 25.47 -22.01
CA GLY A 251 -1.29 24.37 -21.14
C GLY A 251 -1.12 22.99 -21.76
N GLY A 252 -0.52 22.10 -20.96
CA GLY A 252 -0.35 20.69 -21.20
C GLY A 252 0.59 20.16 -20.12
N ASP A 253 0.07 19.91 -18.92
CA ASP A 253 0.81 19.28 -17.81
C ASP A 253 1.24 17.87 -18.24
N ASN A 254 2.46 17.75 -18.77
CA ASN A 254 3.18 16.49 -18.74
C ASN A 254 3.79 16.37 -17.34
N ASN A 255 3.02 15.80 -16.43
CA ASN A 255 3.33 15.53 -15.01
C ASN A 255 4.37 14.39 -14.84
N ALA A 256 5.37 14.29 -15.73
CA ALA A 256 6.00 13.02 -16.10
C ALA A 256 7.34 12.67 -15.41
N GLU A 257 7.73 13.29 -14.30
CA GLU A 257 9.04 13.02 -13.66
C GLU A 257 8.98 12.23 -12.34
N GLY A 258 7.85 11.59 -11.99
CA GLY A 258 7.74 10.80 -10.74
C GLY A 258 6.70 9.70 -10.74
N TYR A 259 6.64 8.94 -9.63
CA TYR A 259 5.65 7.88 -9.39
C TYR A 259 4.39 8.43 -8.71
N ASP A 260 3.22 8.04 -9.20
CA ASP A 260 1.94 8.39 -8.58
C ASP A 260 1.73 7.63 -7.26
N LEU A 261 2.25 6.40 -7.19
CA LEU A 261 2.20 5.55 -6.02
C LEU A 261 3.53 4.80 -5.84
N ILE A 262 4.13 4.89 -4.66
CA ILE A 262 5.24 4.04 -4.24
C ILE A 262 4.78 3.19 -3.07
N ILE A 263 5.00 1.88 -3.13
CA ILE A 263 4.58 0.92 -2.11
C ILE A 263 5.82 0.31 -1.47
N PHE A 264 5.86 0.28 -0.15
CA PHE A 264 6.80 -0.49 0.66
C PHE A 264 6.00 -1.56 1.41
N GLY A 265 5.84 -2.72 0.80
CA GLY A 265 4.99 -3.81 1.32
C GLY A 265 5.75 -4.72 2.28
N ASN A 266 5.64 -4.51 3.60
CA ASN A 266 6.28 -5.35 4.62
C ASN A 266 7.81 -5.47 4.52
N VAL A 267 8.47 -4.53 3.83
CA VAL A 267 9.92 -4.58 3.55
C VAL A 267 10.76 -3.70 4.49
N LEU A 268 10.16 -2.71 5.16
CA LEU A 268 10.94 -1.75 5.98
C LEU A 268 11.75 -2.43 7.09
N SER A 269 11.23 -3.52 7.66
CA SER A 269 11.92 -4.31 8.68
C SER A 269 13.08 -5.14 8.14
N GLU A 270 13.21 -5.26 6.83
CA GLU A 270 14.28 -6.01 6.15
C GLU A 270 15.43 -5.11 5.68
N LEU A 271 15.30 -3.78 5.81
CA LEU A 271 16.31 -2.81 5.37
C LEU A 271 17.33 -2.49 6.48
N ASP A 272 18.58 -2.21 6.10
CA ASP A 272 19.62 -1.81 7.06
C ASP A 272 19.39 -0.38 7.58
N ASP A 273 19.01 0.54 6.67
CA ASP A 273 18.62 1.92 6.98
C ASP A 273 17.29 2.28 6.31
N ALA A 274 16.20 1.88 6.98
CA ALA A 274 14.84 2.05 6.47
C ALA A 274 14.46 3.53 6.25
N ALA A 275 14.86 4.43 7.15
CA ALA A 275 14.50 5.85 7.06
C ALA A 275 15.24 6.55 5.92
N ALA A 276 16.55 6.34 5.78
CA ALA A 276 17.31 6.91 4.67
C ALA A 276 16.85 6.36 3.32
N THR A 277 16.54 5.06 3.26
CA THR A 277 15.97 4.46 2.05
C THR A 277 14.63 5.08 1.72
N LEU A 278 13.68 5.11 2.66
CA LEU A 278 12.34 5.65 2.42
C LEU A 278 12.38 7.13 2.00
N TYR A 279 13.26 7.93 2.61
CA TYR A 279 13.47 9.34 2.24
C TYR A 279 13.82 9.49 0.75
N ARG A 280 14.70 8.65 0.21
CA ARG A 280 15.10 8.69 -1.21
C ARG A 280 13.94 8.37 -2.16
N TYR A 281 13.05 7.47 -1.76
CA TYR A 281 11.87 7.12 -2.57
C TYR A 281 10.78 8.19 -2.48
N VAL A 282 10.62 8.87 -1.34
CA VAL A 282 9.73 10.04 -1.24
C VAL A 282 10.09 11.13 -2.26
N GLU A 283 11.38 11.35 -2.51
CA GLU A 283 11.86 12.33 -3.51
C GLU A 283 11.54 11.94 -4.96
N ALA A 284 11.18 10.68 -5.23
CA ALA A 284 10.79 10.18 -6.56
C ALA A 284 9.27 10.20 -6.80
N LEU A 285 8.48 10.68 -5.84
CA LEU A 285 7.04 10.87 -6.02
C LEU A 285 6.76 11.97 -7.04
N ALA A 286 5.69 11.79 -7.82
CA ALA A 286 5.05 12.90 -8.51
C ALA A 286 4.59 13.97 -7.51
N ASP A 287 4.37 15.20 -7.97
CA ASP A 287 4.00 16.35 -7.12
C ASP A 287 2.81 16.06 -6.18
N ASP A 288 1.84 15.29 -6.66
CA ASP A 288 0.66 14.85 -5.91
C ASP A 288 0.64 13.32 -5.66
N GLY A 289 1.79 12.67 -5.79
CA GLY A 289 2.00 11.24 -5.57
C GLY A 289 1.84 10.84 -4.10
N THR A 290 1.72 9.54 -3.89
CA THR A 290 1.54 8.93 -2.56
C THR A 290 2.60 7.86 -2.32
N LEU A 291 3.24 7.90 -1.15
CA LEU A 291 3.98 6.75 -0.66
C LEU A 291 3.15 6.01 0.37
N LEU A 292 3.01 4.70 0.19
CA LEU A 292 2.35 3.77 1.10
C LEU A 292 3.38 2.82 1.69
N ALA A 293 3.55 2.85 3.01
CA ALA A 293 4.31 1.83 3.74
C ALA A 293 3.35 0.93 4.51
N LEU A 294 3.52 -0.38 4.36
CA LEU A 294 2.79 -1.43 5.06
C LEU A 294 3.75 -2.22 5.94
N ALA A 295 3.27 -2.61 7.12
CA ALA A 295 3.96 -3.53 8.00
C ALA A 295 2.96 -4.53 8.59
N PRO A 296 3.41 -5.74 8.96
CA PRO A 296 2.59 -6.65 9.75
C PRO A 296 2.14 -5.99 11.07
N ALA A 297 1.03 -6.46 11.64
CA ALA A 297 0.52 -5.92 12.90
C ALA A 297 1.35 -6.34 14.14
N ASP A 298 2.45 -7.09 13.97
CA ASP A 298 3.29 -7.43 15.11
C ASP A 298 3.92 -6.20 15.75
N ARG A 299 4.21 -6.30 17.04
CA ARG A 299 4.66 -5.18 17.84
C ARG A 299 5.93 -4.52 17.30
N ASN A 300 6.92 -5.31 16.89
CA ASN A 300 8.22 -4.77 16.52
C ASN A 300 8.16 -4.04 15.19
N THR A 301 7.57 -4.65 14.17
CA THR A 301 7.51 -4.05 12.81
C THR A 301 6.55 -2.86 12.77
N ALA A 302 5.41 -2.93 13.46
CA ALA A 302 4.47 -1.81 13.52
C ALA A 302 5.05 -0.60 14.29
N ILE A 303 5.83 -0.82 15.37
CA ILE A 303 6.55 0.26 16.06
C ILE A 303 7.64 0.83 15.15
N GLN A 304 8.43 -0.02 14.50
CA GLN A 304 9.47 0.42 13.57
C GLN A 304 8.87 1.29 12.44
N LEU A 305 7.72 0.91 11.89
CA LEU A 305 6.98 1.71 10.92
C LEU A 305 6.70 3.13 11.46
N ARG A 306 6.26 3.25 12.72
CA ARG A 306 6.00 4.57 13.34
C ARG A 306 7.29 5.36 13.55
N GLN A 307 8.39 4.71 13.89
CA GLN A 307 9.70 5.36 14.03
C GLN A 307 10.18 5.93 12.69
N VAL A 308 10.13 5.11 11.62
CA VAL A 308 10.51 5.50 10.27
C VAL A 308 9.60 6.63 9.74
N GLU A 309 8.28 6.51 9.93
CA GLU A 309 7.30 7.55 9.55
C GLU A 309 7.68 8.92 10.16
N ARG A 310 7.99 8.95 11.46
CA ARG A 310 8.38 10.17 12.17
C ARG A 310 9.70 10.72 11.67
N GLU A 311 10.71 9.88 11.53
CA GLU A 311 12.03 10.31 11.06
C GLU A 311 11.95 10.96 9.67
N VAL A 312 11.21 10.35 8.75
CA VAL A 312 11.04 10.88 7.39
C VAL A 312 10.16 12.13 7.36
N ALA A 313 9.09 12.19 8.15
CA ALA A 313 8.19 13.35 8.18
C ALA A 313 8.76 14.56 8.94
N ASP A 314 9.45 14.33 10.05
CA ASP A 314 9.99 15.40 10.88
C ASP A 314 11.36 15.89 10.38
N GLY A 315 12.13 15.02 9.72
CA GLY A 315 13.44 15.32 9.13
C GLY A 315 13.42 15.71 7.66
N GLY A 316 12.31 15.49 6.95
CA GLY A 316 12.22 15.58 5.49
C GLY A 316 11.03 16.38 4.95
N PRO A 317 10.80 16.35 3.63
CA PRO A 317 9.69 17.06 2.98
C PRO A 317 8.34 16.34 3.13
N ALA A 318 8.32 15.13 3.71
CA ALA A 318 7.13 14.31 3.80
C ALA A 318 6.12 14.86 4.82
N THR A 319 4.86 14.87 4.42
CA THR A 319 3.70 15.08 5.29
C THR A 319 3.02 13.74 5.51
N VAL A 320 2.73 13.42 6.77
CA VAL A 320 1.89 12.26 7.10
C VAL A 320 0.45 12.56 6.70
N TYR A 321 -0.04 11.86 5.67
CA TYR A 321 -1.44 11.91 5.27
C TYR A 321 -2.31 11.19 6.32
N GLY A 322 -1.91 9.98 6.70
CA GLY A 322 -2.55 9.15 7.71
C GLY A 322 -1.76 7.86 7.96
N PRO A 323 -2.17 7.01 8.92
CA PRO A 323 -3.32 7.14 9.80
C PRO A 323 -3.05 8.06 10.99
N THR A 324 -1.78 8.29 11.34
CA THR A 324 -1.41 9.24 12.39
C THR A 324 -1.59 10.68 11.90
N VAL A 325 -1.70 11.62 12.84
CA VAL A 325 -1.87 13.05 12.53
C VAL A 325 -0.75 13.88 13.12
N ARG A 326 -0.67 15.13 12.69
CA ARG A 326 0.13 16.21 13.29
C ARG A 326 -0.79 17.42 13.50
N LEU A 327 -1.63 17.36 14.55
CA LEU A 327 -2.62 18.41 14.81
C LEU A 327 -1.98 19.67 15.39
N TRP A 328 -0.90 19.50 16.16
CA TRP A 328 -0.27 20.58 16.90
C TRP A 328 1.00 21.08 16.18
N PRO A 329 1.07 22.36 15.78
CA PRO A 329 2.24 22.90 15.11
C PRO A 329 3.51 22.76 15.95
N HIS A 330 4.60 22.32 15.31
CA HIS A 330 5.93 22.15 15.90
C HIS A 330 5.99 21.12 17.04
N GLN A 331 5.03 20.20 17.10
CA GLN A 331 5.07 19.03 17.97
C GLN A 331 5.16 17.77 17.13
N SER A 332 5.90 16.80 17.63
CA SER A 332 6.07 15.48 17.04
C SER A 332 5.92 14.44 18.15
N PRO A 333 5.30 13.29 17.84
CA PRO A 333 5.10 12.24 18.84
C PRO A 333 6.41 11.49 19.13
N ASP A 334 6.62 11.09 20.38
CA ASP A 334 7.74 10.23 20.82
C ASP A 334 7.27 8.93 21.51
N SER A 335 5.95 8.71 21.56
CA SER A 335 5.34 7.52 22.14
C SER A 335 5.67 6.23 21.38
N GLU A 336 5.51 5.07 22.01
CA GLU A 336 5.79 3.78 21.36
C GLU A 336 4.79 3.47 20.24
N SER A 337 3.49 3.58 20.53
CA SER A 337 2.39 3.55 19.57
C SER A 337 2.32 2.30 18.70
N TRP A 338 2.21 1.14 19.33
CA TRP A 338 1.82 -0.09 18.65
C TRP A 338 0.39 0.04 18.08
N SER A 339 0.30 0.35 16.78
CA SER A 339 -0.92 0.80 16.12
C SER A 339 -1.13 0.09 14.79
N PHE A 340 -2.27 -0.59 14.65
CA PHE A 340 -2.64 -1.38 13.48
C PHE A 340 -4.17 -1.42 13.28
N ASP A 341 -4.57 -1.73 12.05
CA ASP A 341 -5.95 -2.01 11.68
C ASP A 341 -6.18 -3.53 11.58
N ARG A 342 -7.45 -3.93 11.69
CA ARG A 342 -7.92 -5.30 11.49
C ARG A 342 -9.16 -5.30 10.63
N LYS A 343 -9.21 -6.21 9.67
CA LYS A 343 -10.38 -6.49 8.82
C LYS A 343 -10.89 -7.92 9.07
N PRO A 344 -12.07 -8.30 8.55
CA PRO A 344 -12.55 -9.67 8.64
C PRO A 344 -11.54 -10.65 8.03
N ASP A 345 -11.47 -11.85 8.63
CA ASP A 345 -10.65 -12.94 8.12
C ASP A 345 -11.18 -13.39 6.75
N ILE A 346 -10.30 -13.79 5.83
CA ILE A 346 -10.70 -14.33 4.53
C ILE A 346 -11.03 -15.82 4.60
N GLU A 347 -11.77 -16.34 3.62
CA GLU A 347 -11.95 -17.78 3.43
C GLU A 347 -10.58 -18.46 3.27
N VAL A 348 -10.42 -19.63 3.92
CA VAL A 348 -9.18 -20.42 3.85
C VAL A 348 -8.92 -20.82 2.39
N PRO A 349 -7.79 -20.41 1.79
CA PRO A 349 -7.42 -20.80 0.44
C PRO A 349 -7.27 -22.32 0.32
N THR A 350 -7.69 -22.87 -0.81
CA THR A 350 -7.58 -24.30 -1.12
C THR A 350 -6.13 -24.80 -1.03
N MET A 351 -5.14 -24.02 -1.48
CA MET A 351 -3.72 -24.38 -1.41
C MET A 351 -3.23 -24.51 0.02
N GLN A 352 -3.67 -23.61 0.93
CA GLN A 352 -3.33 -23.70 2.36
C GLN A 352 -4.01 -24.91 2.99
N GLN A 353 -5.30 -25.13 2.72
CA GLN A 353 -6.03 -26.29 3.22
C GLN A 353 -5.38 -27.61 2.78
N ARG A 354 -5.00 -27.73 1.49
CA ARG A 354 -4.33 -28.92 0.96
C ARG A 354 -2.98 -29.18 1.64
N LEU A 355 -2.24 -28.14 2.01
CA LEU A 355 -0.97 -28.29 2.72
C LEU A 355 -1.15 -28.69 4.20
N ASP A 356 -2.20 -28.17 4.84
CA ASP A 356 -2.50 -28.37 6.27
C ASP A 356 -3.14 -29.73 6.57
N ASP A 357 -4.05 -30.21 5.72
CA ASP A 357 -4.81 -31.44 5.93
C ASP A 357 -3.90 -32.69 6.17
N PRO A 358 -2.84 -32.95 5.37
CA PRO A 358 -1.91 -34.06 5.61
C PRO A 358 -1.13 -33.93 6.93
N ALA A 359 -0.96 -32.71 7.47
CA ALA A 359 -0.33 -32.44 8.75
C ALA A 359 -1.30 -32.56 9.94
N GLY A 360 -2.56 -32.95 9.69
CA GLY A 360 -3.58 -33.20 10.70
C GLY A 360 -4.66 -32.12 10.78
N GLY A 361 -4.68 -31.13 9.89
CA GLY A 361 -5.74 -30.13 9.83
C GLY A 361 -5.76 -29.21 11.06
N THR A 362 -4.59 -28.83 11.58
CA THR A 362 -4.46 -28.04 12.82
C THR A 362 -4.60 -26.54 12.58
N GLY A 363 -4.55 -26.08 11.33
CA GLY A 363 -4.47 -24.68 10.95
C GLY A 363 -3.04 -24.09 11.02
N GLU A 364 -2.00 -24.93 11.20
CA GLU A 364 -0.62 -24.45 11.28
C GLU A 364 -0.16 -23.74 9.99
N PHE A 365 -0.67 -24.19 8.84
CA PHE A 365 -0.34 -23.65 7.51
C PHE A 365 -1.45 -22.77 6.92
N VAL A 366 -2.40 -22.34 7.76
CA VAL A 366 -3.49 -21.44 7.40
C VAL A 366 -3.16 -20.04 7.90
N ASN A 367 -3.28 -19.06 7.01
CA ASN A 367 -3.14 -17.64 7.32
C ASN A 367 -4.28 -16.87 6.65
N THR A 368 -5.30 -16.54 7.44
CA THR A 368 -6.51 -15.82 6.99
C THR A 368 -6.68 -14.47 7.65
N ASP A 369 -5.82 -14.14 8.62
CA ASP A 369 -5.97 -12.99 9.48
C ASP A 369 -5.51 -11.72 8.76
N VAL A 370 -6.43 -10.78 8.54
CA VAL A 370 -6.11 -9.51 7.86
C VAL A 370 -5.84 -8.44 8.92
N GLN A 371 -4.57 -8.31 9.30
CA GLN A 371 -4.08 -7.34 10.29
C GLN A 371 -2.82 -6.65 9.79
N PHE A 372 -2.78 -5.32 9.85
CA PHE A 372 -1.69 -4.55 9.26
C PHE A 372 -1.55 -3.17 9.91
N ALA A 373 -0.33 -2.68 9.97
CA ALA A 373 -0.05 -1.27 10.20
C ALA A 373 0.27 -0.61 8.85
N TYR A 374 -0.11 0.65 8.70
CA TYR A 374 0.24 1.41 7.51
C TYR A 374 0.63 2.85 7.83
N SER A 375 1.36 3.48 6.91
CA SER A 375 1.68 4.90 6.87
C SER A 375 1.54 5.41 5.44
N VAL A 376 0.87 6.54 5.28
CA VAL A 376 0.69 7.21 4.00
C VAL A 376 1.41 8.55 4.07
N LEU A 377 2.40 8.75 3.19
CA LEU A 377 3.22 9.95 3.11
C LEU A 377 2.99 10.66 1.78
N ARG A 378 3.04 12.00 1.81
CA ARG A 378 2.89 12.88 0.63
C ARG A 378 3.86 14.05 0.71
N THR A 379 4.12 14.71 -0.41
CA THR A 379 5.01 15.89 -0.50
C THR A 379 4.26 17.21 -0.73
N ASP A 380 2.96 17.15 -1.07
CA ASP A 380 2.10 18.31 -1.35
C ASP A 380 1.50 18.99 -0.11
N GLY A 381 1.80 18.48 1.09
CA GLY A 381 1.25 18.98 2.35
C GLY A 381 -0.20 18.56 2.63
N LYS A 382 -0.83 17.74 1.76
CA LYS A 382 -2.19 17.25 1.99
C LYS A 382 -2.20 16.29 3.19
N ARG A 383 -3.16 16.50 4.09
CA ARG A 383 -3.43 15.66 5.27
C ARG A 383 -4.82 15.04 5.14
N LYS A 384 -5.03 13.84 5.70
CA LYS A 384 -6.37 13.22 5.74
C LYS A 384 -7.37 14.09 6.50
N HIS A 385 -6.91 14.68 7.61
CA HIS A 385 -7.69 15.59 8.44
C HIS A 385 -7.03 16.98 8.42
N ASP A 386 -7.65 17.96 7.76
CA ASP A 386 -7.17 19.34 7.72
C ASP A 386 -7.83 20.20 8.82
N VAL A 387 -7.53 19.85 10.08
CA VAL A 387 -8.09 20.52 11.26
C VAL A 387 -6.95 21.07 12.12
N THR A 388 -7.16 22.27 12.68
CA THR A 388 -6.25 22.87 13.67
C THR A 388 -6.99 23.06 15.00
N PRO A 389 -6.64 22.30 16.05
CA PRO A 389 -7.29 22.43 17.36
C PRO A 389 -6.96 23.76 18.05
N ASP A 390 -7.93 24.27 18.82
CA ASP A 390 -7.74 25.42 19.72
C ASP A 390 -7.26 24.95 21.10
N ARG A 391 -6.07 25.40 21.55
CA ARG A 391 -5.50 25.10 22.88
C ARG A 391 -6.34 25.63 24.05
N GLY A 392 -7.23 26.59 23.82
CA GLY A 392 -8.20 27.06 24.81
C GLY A 392 -9.36 26.08 25.04
N ILE A 393 -9.55 25.13 24.13
CA ILE A 393 -10.64 24.15 24.15
C ILE A 393 -10.09 22.74 24.35
N HIS A 394 -9.07 22.35 23.59
CA HIS A 394 -8.50 21.00 23.58
C HIS A 394 -7.13 21.00 24.26
N ALA A 395 -6.88 20.00 25.10
CA ALA A 395 -5.60 19.77 25.74
C ALA A 395 -4.70 18.92 24.80
N PRO A 396 -3.49 19.38 24.44
CA PRO A 396 -2.52 18.54 23.72
C PRO A 396 -2.06 17.37 24.60
N MET A 397 -1.96 16.17 24.02
CA MET A 397 -1.45 14.97 24.72
C MET A 397 -0.02 15.12 25.23
N ALA A 398 0.79 15.99 24.61
CA ALA A 398 2.11 16.35 25.13
C ALA A 398 2.07 16.94 26.56
N ASP A 399 0.97 17.58 26.94
CA ASP A 399 0.83 18.29 28.21
C ASP A 399 0.19 17.42 29.32
N ALA A 400 0.04 16.10 29.08
CA ALA A 400 -0.74 15.18 29.91
C ALA A 400 -0.43 15.17 31.39
N GLU A 401 0.84 15.30 31.77
CA GLU A 401 1.25 15.39 33.17
C GLU A 401 0.54 16.52 33.93
N ASN A 402 0.16 17.61 33.24
CA ASN A 402 -0.43 18.80 33.87
C ASN A 402 -1.91 18.65 34.22
N TYR A 403 -2.59 17.66 33.66
CA TYR A 403 -4.04 17.45 33.83
C TYR A 403 -4.41 16.02 34.22
N VAL A 404 -3.44 15.23 34.70
CA VAL A 404 -3.75 13.96 35.37
C VAL A 404 -4.70 14.25 36.53
N THR A 405 -5.73 13.43 36.67
CA THR A 405 -6.88 13.57 37.58
C THR A 405 -7.93 14.63 37.21
N ASP A 406 -7.71 15.39 36.15
CA ASP A 406 -8.67 16.36 35.64
C ASP A 406 -9.52 15.80 34.50
N ARG A 407 -10.66 16.47 34.25
CA ARG A 407 -11.52 16.25 33.09
C ARG A 407 -11.22 17.32 32.04
N VAL A 408 -10.80 16.88 30.87
CA VAL A 408 -10.38 17.76 29.76
C VAL A 408 -11.07 17.36 28.46
N ASN A 409 -10.93 18.21 27.43
CA ASN A 409 -11.37 17.88 26.08
C ASN A 409 -10.16 17.55 25.21
N PHE A 410 -10.31 16.59 24.31
CA PHE A 410 -9.28 16.16 23.37
C PHE A 410 -9.80 16.22 21.93
N LEU A 411 -8.87 16.45 21.02
CA LEU A 411 -9.06 16.13 19.61
C LEU A 411 -7.93 15.18 19.22
N GLY A 412 -8.25 13.98 18.77
CA GLY A 412 -7.24 12.96 18.46
C GLY A 412 -7.83 11.85 17.60
N VAL A 413 -6.96 11.04 16.99
CA VAL A 413 -7.35 9.94 16.11
C VAL A 413 -7.37 8.64 16.89
N LYS A 414 -8.25 7.73 16.49
CA LYS A 414 -8.28 6.36 16.98
C LYS A 414 -7.25 5.52 16.22
N LEU A 415 -6.28 4.97 16.93
CA LEU A 415 -5.12 4.25 16.39
C LEU A 415 -5.12 2.76 16.71
N SER A 416 -6.26 2.18 17.08
CA SER A 416 -6.44 0.73 17.20
C SER A 416 -7.91 0.33 17.19
N HIS A 417 -8.15 -0.96 16.97
CA HIS A 417 -9.37 -1.63 17.43
C HIS A 417 -9.36 -1.80 18.95
N ASP A 418 -10.36 -2.50 19.50
CA ASP A 418 -10.37 -2.85 20.91
C ASP A 418 -9.19 -3.79 21.25
N LEU A 419 -8.32 -3.33 22.15
CA LEU A 419 -7.13 -4.04 22.62
C LEU A 419 -7.36 -4.80 23.93
N ALA A 420 -8.59 -4.84 24.44
CA ALA A 420 -8.89 -5.55 25.68
C ALA A 420 -8.61 -7.05 25.57
N GLU A 421 -7.60 -7.55 26.28
CA GLU A 421 -7.17 -8.96 26.22
C GLU A 421 -8.12 -9.93 26.95
N ARG A 422 -8.88 -9.43 27.93
CA ARG A 422 -9.67 -10.28 28.85
C ARG A 422 -11.15 -10.11 28.60
N GLU A 423 -11.86 -11.22 28.53
CA GLU A 423 -13.32 -11.21 28.49
C GLU A 423 -13.90 -10.46 29.70
N GLY A 424 -14.73 -9.45 29.44
CA GLY A 424 -15.32 -8.60 30.46
C GLY A 424 -14.43 -7.46 30.97
N ALA A 425 -13.23 -7.28 30.42
CA ALA A 425 -12.48 -6.04 30.61
C ALA A 425 -13.16 -4.88 29.86
N ASN A 426 -12.82 -3.66 30.28
CA ASN A 426 -13.28 -2.45 29.59
C ASN A 426 -12.62 -2.36 28.22
N PRO A 427 -13.36 -2.04 27.15
CA PRO A 427 -12.77 -1.79 25.84
C PRO A 427 -11.68 -0.72 25.90
N LEU A 428 -10.59 -0.96 25.19
CA LEU A 428 -9.37 -0.16 25.23
C LEU A 428 -8.93 0.23 23.82
N TYR A 429 -8.71 1.52 23.57
CA TYR A 429 -8.32 2.02 22.24
C TYR A 429 -7.12 2.95 22.33
N LEU A 430 -6.08 2.71 21.54
CA LEU A 430 -4.96 3.63 21.41
C LEU A 430 -5.41 4.93 20.72
N LEU A 431 -4.96 6.06 21.24
CA LEU A 431 -5.22 7.39 20.68
C LEU A 431 -3.91 8.09 20.30
N GLY A 432 -3.98 9.04 19.38
CA GLY A 432 -2.88 9.96 19.11
C GLY A 432 -3.37 11.30 18.54
N ASP A 433 -2.69 12.39 18.88
CA ASP A 433 -2.97 13.74 18.35
C ASP A 433 -1.77 14.35 17.61
N GLY A 434 -0.67 13.61 17.53
CA GLY A 434 0.59 14.02 16.90
C GLY A 434 1.53 14.78 17.83
N SER A 435 1.20 14.92 19.12
CA SER A 435 2.05 15.53 20.13
C SER A 435 2.49 14.59 21.23
N GLN A 436 1.83 13.44 21.35
CA GLN A 436 1.97 12.55 22.49
C GLN A 436 3.41 12.03 22.67
N GLN A 437 3.94 12.16 23.89
CA GLN A 437 5.27 11.65 24.27
C GLN A 437 5.17 10.26 24.91
N VAL A 438 4.00 9.91 25.42
CA VAL A 438 3.66 8.61 26.02
C VAL A 438 2.33 8.18 25.43
N ASP A 439 2.11 6.87 25.29
CA ASP A 439 0.87 6.35 24.74
C ASP A 439 -0.36 6.74 25.58
N HIS A 440 -1.44 7.05 24.88
CA HIS A 440 -2.73 7.43 25.45
C HIS A 440 -3.77 6.40 25.03
N PHE A 441 -4.52 5.85 25.98
CA PHE A 441 -5.55 4.87 25.73
C PHE A 441 -6.91 5.35 26.21
N ALA A 442 -7.91 5.37 25.33
CA ALA A 442 -9.30 5.50 25.73
C ALA A 442 -9.77 4.21 26.41
N VAL A 443 -10.18 4.30 27.67
CA VAL A 443 -10.74 3.19 28.45
C VAL A 443 -12.25 3.41 28.60
N LEU A 444 -13.07 2.61 27.92
CA LEU A 444 -14.52 2.71 27.99
C LEU A 444 -15.05 2.01 29.25
N THR A 445 -15.27 2.77 30.32
CA THR A 445 -15.72 2.24 31.63
C THR A 445 -17.24 2.16 31.74
N GLU A 446 -17.96 3.03 31.03
CA GLU A 446 -19.42 3.00 30.94
C GLU A 446 -19.89 3.42 29.54
N ALA A 447 -20.44 2.47 28.79
CA ALA A 447 -20.99 2.72 27.46
C ALA A 447 -22.31 3.49 27.53
N SER A 448 -22.44 4.53 26.71
CA SER A 448 -23.63 5.36 26.60
C SER A 448 -23.90 5.77 25.15
N ILE A 449 -25.02 6.46 24.91
CA ILE A 449 -25.29 7.05 23.59
C ILE A 449 -24.35 8.22 23.28
N LEU A 450 -23.77 8.86 24.30
CA LEU A 450 -22.88 10.02 24.14
C LEU A 450 -21.49 9.63 23.68
N ASN A 451 -21.08 8.38 23.86
CA ASN A 451 -19.73 7.89 23.55
C ASN A 451 -19.74 6.71 22.56
N GLU A 452 -20.85 6.50 21.86
CA GLU A 452 -21.02 5.36 20.95
C GLU A 452 -20.03 5.41 19.78
N ASP A 453 -19.67 6.61 19.32
CA ASP A 453 -18.74 6.80 18.22
C ASP A 453 -17.34 6.26 18.52
N LEU A 454 -16.89 6.21 19.78
CA LEU A 454 -15.61 5.58 20.13
C LEU A 454 -15.52 4.13 19.65
N ARG A 455 -16.61 3.37 19.80
CA ARG A 455 -16.66 1.97 19.39
C ARG A 455 -16.88 1.81 17.89
N LYS A 456 -17.62 2.73 17.27
CA LYS A 456 -17.98 2.68 15.85
C LYS A 456 -16.93 3.29 14.94
N ALA A 457 -16.09 4.19 15.44
CA ALA A 457 -15.06 4.86 14.65
C ALA A 457 -14.04 3.85 14.13
N ASP A 458 -13.65 4.07 12.88
CA ASP A 458 -12.69 3.24 12.18
C ASP A 458 -11.26 3.63 12.57
N TYR A 459 -10.30 2.79 12.22
CA TYR A 459 -8.89 3.09 12.43
C TYR A 459 -8.48 4.32 11.60
N GLY A 460 -7.88 5.32 12.26
CA GLY A 460 -7.50 6.61 11.66
C GLY A 460 -8.62 7.66 11.64
N ASP A 461 -9.82 7.38 12.18
CA ASP A 461 -10.87 8.38 12.34
C ASP A 461 -10.50 9.41 13.41
N LEU A 462 -10.80 10.68 13.13
CA LEU A 462 -10.65 11.79 14.07
C LEU A 462 -11.84 11.84 15.02
N LEU A 463 -11.56 11.92 16.32
CA LEU A 463 -12.56 11.94 17.39
C LEU A 463 -12.37 13.18 18.26
N SER A 464 -13.49 13.81 18.61
CA SER A 464 -13.57 14.83 19.65
C SER A 464 -14.04 14.18 20.94
N PHE A 465 -13.29 14.36 22.02
CA PHE A 465 -13.67 13.93 23.36
C PHE A 465 -13.98 15.16 24.20
N GLU A 466 -15.15 15.21 24.80
CA GLU A 466 -15.50 16.24 25.77
C GLU A 466 -15.65 15.63 27.15
N ASN A 467 -15.10 16.32 28.15
CA ASN A 467 -15.24 15.92 29.54
C ASN A 467 -14.72 14.46 29.74
N ALA A 468 -13.47 14.20 29.35
CA ALA A 468 -12.81 12.91 29.55
C ALA A 468 -11.82 13.00 30.71
N LEU A 469 -11.86 12.04 31.64
CA LEU A 469 -10.98 12.01 32.81
C LEU A 469 -9.64 11.37 32.44
N VAL A 470 -8.52 12.00 32.78
CA VAL A 470 -7.19 11.47 32.47
C VAL A 470 -6.54 10.91 33.72
N LEU A 471 -6.05 9.69 33.65
CA LEU A 471 -5.34 9.03 34.74
C LEU A 471 -4.00 8.49 34.24
N TRP A 472 -2.99 8.52 35.10
CA TRP A 472 -1.74 7.81 34.87
C TRP A 472 -1.90 6.35 35.28
N ASN A 473 -1.40 5.42 34.46
CA ASN A 473 -1.34 4.00 34.76
C ASN A 473 0.11 3.59 35.01
N ASP A 474 0.47 3.36 36.28
CA ASP A 474 1.82 2.97 36.68
C ASP A 474 2.22 1.58 36.15
N ASP A 475 1.26 0.67 35.94
CA ASP A 475 1.57 -0.70 35.51
C ASP A 475 1.90 -0.77 34.01
N GLU A 476 1.25 0.06 33.21
CA GLU A 476 1.41 0.13 31.75
C GLU A 476 2.30 1.30 31.29
N GLU A 477 2.73 2.15 32.22
CA GLU A 477 3.48 3.39 31.97
C GLU A 477 2.82 4.28 30.88
N ALA A 478 1.48 4.41 30.95
CA ALA A 478 0.67 5.07 29.93
C ALA A 478 -0.45 5.95 30.52
N TYR A 479 -1.02 6.83 29.70
CA TYR A 479 -2.18 7.64 30.08
C TYR A 479 -3.50 6.95 29.71
N ASN A 480 -4.37 6.78 30.70
CA ASN A 480 -5.74 6.32 30.51
C ASN A 480 -6.68 7.51 30.40
N VAL A 481 -7.29 7.70 29.23
CA VAL A 481 -8.43 8.59 28.99
C VAL A 481 -9.71 7.82 29.32
N VAL A 482 -10.21 7.99 30.53
CA VAL A 482 -11.42 7.32 31.02
C VAL A 482 -12.65 7.93 30.36
N VAL A 483 -13.36 7.09 29.62
CA VAL A 483 -14.61 7.40 28.92
C VAL A 483 -15.76 6.72 29.68
N ASP A 484 -16.51 7.51 30.44
CA ASP A 484 -17.67 7.05 31.20
C ASP A 484 -18.99 7.63 30.65
N GLY A 485 -20.09 7.46 31.38
CA GLY A 485 -21.41 7.94 30.96
C GLY A 485 -21.56 9.46 30.86
N GLU A 486 -20.59 10.24 31.36
CA GLU A 486 -20.57 11.70 31.29
C GLU A 486 -19.64 12.25 30.20
N THR A 487 -18.85 11.38 29.55
CA THR A 487 -17.96 11.73 28.45
C THR A 487 -18.72 11.69 27.12
N VAL A 488 -18.59 12.76 26.34
CA VAL A 488 -19.10 12.81 24.96
C VAL A 488 -17.95 12.48 24.02
N VAL A 489 -18.18 11.57 23.07
CA VAL A 489 -17.24 11.24 22.00
C VAL A 489 -18.00 11.29 20.69
N ASP A 490 -17.57 12.16 19.79
CA ASP A 490 -18.16 12.36 18.47
C ASP A 490 -17.08 12.24 17.38
N ARG A 491 -17.44 11.68 16.21
CA ARG A 491 -16.60 11.78 15.01
C ARG A 491 -16.43 13.24 14.60
N ALA A 492 -15.19 13.71 14.56
CA ALA A 492 -14.83 15.04 14.05
C ALA A 492 -14.70 14.98 12.51
N ARG A 493 -15.05 16.06 11.83
CA ARG A 493 -14.98 16.19 10.36
C ARG A 493 -14.11 17.36 9.97
#